data_AF-A0A357BGW6-F1
#
_entry.id   AF-A0A357BGW6-F1
#
_cell.length_a   1.000
_cell.length_b   1.000
_cell.length_c   1.000
_cell.angle_alpha   90.00
_cell.angle_beta   90.00
_cell.angle_gamma   90.00
#
_symmetry.space_group_name_H-M   'P 1'
#
loop_
_entity.id
_entity.type
_entity.pdbx_description
1 polymer ?
#
loop_
_entity_poly.entity_id
_entity_poly.type
_entity_poly.pdbx_seq_one_letter_code
_entity_poly.pdbx_strand_id
1 'polypeptide(L)'
;MKARNSIILYFVLMVSSIFLTPSHGRTCDSLKEEQSKNWNVKKIFIKKAHCILENQKGLGLSSEQIEKIKELKSKSEKEDIMNTAEVESLDVDVKAALMQDDTDVKAINKLIDKKFEFKKAKMKDWVESYAALKNILNDDQKKKMKDLFASGYCHLKKDGWCPLEKKGAPSDCPFSKKESDPAVTKTP
;
A
#
# COMPACT_ATOMS: atom_id res chain seq x y z
N MET A 1 -3.99 -19.06 -75.20
CA MET A 1 -4.36 -19.45 -73.81
C MET A 1 -3.19 -19.32 -72.79
N LYS A 2 -2.23 -18.38 -72.95
CA LYS A 2 -1.13 -18.19 -71.96
C LYS A 2 -1.32 -16.99 -71.02
N ALA A 3 -2.21 -16.04 -71.33
CA ALA A 3 -2.39 -14.82 -70.54
C ALA A 3 -3.30 -14.98 -69.30
N ARG A 4 -4.20 -15.98 -69.28
CA ARG A 4 -5.20 -16.14 -68.19
C ARG A 4 -4.62 -16.78 -66.92
N ASN A 5 -3.58 -17.61 -67.04
CA ASN A 5 -2.95 -18.25 -65.88
C ASN A 5 -2.02 -17.30 -65.10
N SER A 6 -1.54 -16.22 -65.71
CA SER A 6 -0.63 -15.27 -65.05
C SER A 6 -1.36 -14.42 -63.99
N ILE A 7 -2.64 -14.09 -64.23
CA ILE A 7 -3.44 -13.25 -63.33
C ILE A 7 -3.80 -14.01 -62.03
N ILE A 8 -4.03 -15.32 -62.13
CA ILE A 8 -4.39 -16.16 -60.98
C ILE A 8 -3.19 -16.30 -60.02
N LEU A 9 -1.97 -16.40 -60.54
CA LEU A 9 -0.76 -16.50 -59.72
C LEU A 9 -0.49 -15.22 -58.90
N TYR A 10 -0.79 -14.06 -59.47
CA TYR A 10 -0.66 -12.76 -58.80
C TYR A 10 -1.67 -12.59 -57.66
N PHE A 11 -2.91 -13.09 -57.84
CA PHE A 11 -3.93 -13.01 -56.79
C PHE A 11 -3.61 -13.90 -55.58
N VAL A 12 -3.03 -15.08 -55.80
CA VAL A 12 -2.62 -15.98 -54.71
C VAL A 12 -1.44 -15.41 -53.90
N LEU A 13 -0.49 -14.72 -54.55
CA LEU A 13 0.64 -14.08 -53.87
C LEU A 13 0.28 -12.79 -53.10
N MET A 14 -0.75 -12.07 -53.55
CA MET A 14 -1.23 -10.87 -52.83
C MET A 14 -2.01 -11.23 -51.55
N VAL A 15 -2.76 -12.34 -51.55
CA VAL A 15 -3.58 -12.73 -50.37
C VAL A 15 -2.72 -13.33 -49.25
N SER A 16 -1.60 -13.99 -49.56
CA SER A 16 -0.68 -14.53 -48.55
C SER A 16 0.15 -13.46 -47.81
N SER A 17 0.24 -12.25 -48.38
CA SER A 17 0.98 -11.13 -47.77
C SER A 17 0.23 -10.43 -46.63
N ILE A 18 -1.08 -10.65 -46.50
CA ILE A 18 -1.94 -9.97 -45.51
C ILE A 18 -1.94 -10.69 -44.14
N PHE A 19 -1.44 -11.93 -44.05
CA PHE A 19 -1.43 -12.73 -42.81
C PHE A 19 -0.10 -12.72 -42.03
N LEU A 20 0.91 -11.96 -42.47
CA LEU A 20 2.22 -11.88 -41.80
C LEU A 20 2.59 -10.47 -41.34
N THR A 21 1.62 -9.60 -41.07
CA THR A 21 1.91 -8.47 -40.20
C THR A 21 2.06 -9.02 -38.79
N PRO A 22 3.23 -8.95 -38.14
CA PRO A 22 3.31 -9.19 -36.70
C PRO A 22 2.31 -8.23 -36.08
N SER A 23 1.23 -8.79 -35.54
CA SER A 23 0.45 -8.14 -34.49
C SER A 23 1.48 -7.77 -33.45
N HIS A 24 1.95 -6.53 -33.51
CA HIS A 24 2.59 -5.88 -32.39
C HIS A 24 1.55 -6.04 -31.31
N GLY A 25 1.77 -7.03 -30.44
CA GLY A 25 0.93 -7.29 -29.29
C GLY A 25 0.80 -5.93 -28.66
N ARG A 26 -0.41 -5.37 -28.72
CA ARG A 26 -0.77 -4.23 -27.89
C ARG A 26 -0.34 -4.69 -26.52
N THR A 27 0.75 -4.12 -26.01
CA THR A 27 1.03 -4.15 -24.60
C THR A 27 -0.19 -3.45 -24.00
N CYS A 28 -1.19 -4.25 -23.64
CA CYS A 28 -2.33 -3.78 -22.89
C CYS A 28 -1.72 -3.08 -21.68
N ASP A 29 -2.06 -1.81 -21.58
CA ASP A 29 -2.05 -1.10 -20.32
C ASP A 29 -0.67 -0.94 -19.67
N SER A 30 0.23 -0.25 -20.38
CA SER A 30 0.79 0.95 -19.74
C SER A 30 -0.28 2.04 -19.75
N LEU A 31 -1.39 1.76 -19.04
CA LEU A 31 -2.18 2.79 -18.40
C LEU A 31 -1.15 3.48 -17.53
N LYS A 32 -0.62 4.58 -18.08
CA LYS A 32 0.08 5.60 -17.32
C LYS A 32 -0.84 5.85 -16.15
N GLU A 33 -0.45 5.26 -15.04
CA GLU A 33 -0.91 5.51 -13.70
C GLU A 33 -0.75 7.02 -13.55
N GLU A 34 -1.77 7.75 -14.01
CA GLU A 34 -1.91 9.15 -13.73
C GLU A 34 -1.81 9.19 -12.22
N GLN A 35 -0.68 9.73 -11.78
CA GLN A 35 -0.33 9.99 -10.40
C GLN A 35 -1.28 11.06 -9.86
N SER A 36 -2.59 10.83 -9.94
CA SER A 36 -3.50 11.13 -8.86
C SER A 36 -2.73 10.75 -7.62
N LYS A 37 -2.25 11.77 -6.90
CA LYS A 37 -1.67 11.63 -5.58
C LYS A 37 -2.75 10.94 -4.77
N ASN A 38 -2.77 9.61 -4.79
CA ASN A 38 -3.87 8.86 -4.23
C ASN A 38 -3.73 9.08 -2.73
N TRP A 39 -4.59 9.93 -2.18
CA TRP A 39 -4.59 10.36 -0.79
C TRP A 39 -4.98 9.15 0.07
N ASN A 40 -4.02 8.26 0.25
CA ASN A 40 -4.21 7.03 0.99
C ASN A 40 -4.09 7.36 2.49
N VAL A 41 -5.24 7.49 3.14
CA VAL A 41 -5.35 7.86 4.57
C VAL A 41 -4.53 6.93 5.45
N LYS A 42 -4.53 5.61 5.18
CA LYS A 42 -3.66 4.62 5.85
C LYS A 42 -2.20 5.02 5.77
N LYS A 43 -1.68 5.32 4.57
CA LYS A 43 -0.27 5.71 4.39
C LYS A 43 0.08 6.97 5.18
N ILE A 44 -0.83 7.96 5.21
CA ILE A 44 -0.67 9.19 5.98
C ILE A 44 -0.62 8.89 7.48
N PHE A 45 -1.56 8.08 7.98
CA PHE A 45 -1.60 7.66 9.38
C PHE A 45 -0.33 6.91 9.78
N ILE A 46 0.05 5.85 9.06
CA ILE A 46 1.21 5.01 9.39
C ILE A 46 2.48 5.86 9.39
N LYS A 47 2.68 6.69 8.36
CA LYS A 47 3.83 7.60 8.27
C LYS A 47 3.89 8.53 9.47
N LYS A 48 2.75 9.09 9.87
CA LYS A 48 2.68 10.05 10.97
C LYS A 48 2.92 9.38 12.32
N ALA A 49 2.26 8.26 12.58
CA ALA A 49 2.48 7.47 13.79
C ALA A 49 3.95 7.05 13.91
N HIS A 50 4.55 6.58 12.82
CA HIS A 50 5.96 6.21 12.79
C HIS A 50 6.89 7.40 13.09
N CYS A 51 6.70 8.55 12.43
CA CYS A 51 7.54 9.72 12.68
C CYS A 51 7.42 10.21 14.14
N ILE A 52 6.22 10.14 14.74
CA ILE A 52 6.02 10.47 16.16
C ILE A 52 6.82 9.55 17.07
N LEU A 53 6.80 8.24 16.81
CA LEU A 53 7.53 7.24 17.60
C LEU A 53 9.06 7.39 17.46
N GLU A 54 9.56 7.69 16.27
CA GLU A 54 11.00 7.93 16.05
C GLU A 54 11.50 9.19 16.78
N ASN A 55 10.64 10.21 16.88
CA ASN A 55 10.97 11.51 17.48
C ASN A 55 10.41 11.66 18.91
N GLN A 56 10.07 10.56 19.58
CA GLN A 56 9.38 10.57 20.88
C GLN A 56 10.10 11.41 21.96
N LYS A 57 11.44 11.38 21.99
CA LYS A 57 12.25 12.19 22.94
C LYS A 57 12.18 13.69 22.62
N GLY A 58 12.33 14.07 21.35
CA GLY A 58 12.28 15.48 20.92
C GLY A 58 10.88 16.10 21.04
N LEU A 59 9.85 15.27 20.88
CA LEU A 59 8.46 15.66 21.11
C LEU A 59 8.11 15.75 22.61
N GLY A 60 8.88 15.10 23.49
CA GLY A 60 8.58 15.03 24.92
C GLY A 60 7.30 14.23 25.18
N LEU A 61 7.17 13.05 24.57
CA LEU A 61 6.04 12.15 24.81
C LEU A 61 6.23 11.41 26.14
N SER A 62 5.14 11.24 26.90
CA SER A 62 5.16 10.34 28.06
C SER A 62 5.21 8.87 27.62
N SER A 63 5.66 7.98 28.50
CA SER A 63 5.63 6.53 28.28
C SER A 63 4.22 6.03 27.93
N GLU A 64 3.21 6.54 28.64
CA GLU A 64 1.81 6.21 28.39
C GLU A 64 1.34 6.66 26.99
N GLN A 65 1.73 7.85 26.53
CA GLN A 65 1.41 8.31 25.17
C GLN A 65 2.07 7.41 24.12
N ILE A 66 3.32 7.02 24.34
CA ILE A 66 4.07 6.14 23.43
C ILE A 66 3.38 4.78 23.30
N GLU A 67 2.97 4.18 24.42
CA GLU A 67 2.24 2.91 24.44
C GLU A 67 0.91 3.01 23.70
N LYS A 68 0.10 4.05 23.99
CA LYS A 68 -1.17 4.29 23.29
C LYS A 68 -0.99 4.44 21.78
N ILE A 69 0.07 5.11 21.33
CA ILE A 69 0.36 5.27 19.88
C ILE A 69 0.75 3.93 19.25
N LYS A 70 1.58 3.13 19.93
CA LYS A 70 1.98 1.79 19.45
C LYS A 70 0.76 0.86 19.35
N GLU A 71 -0.06 0.83 20.39
CA GLU A 71 -1.28 0.02 20.44
C GLU A 71 -2.25 0.44 19.33
N LEU A 72 -2.53 1.74 19.21
CA LEU A 72 -3.41 2.27 18.16
C LEU A 72 -2.91 1.89 16.76
N LYS A 73 -1.60 1.98 16.51
CA LYS A 73 -0.99 1.58 15.24
C LYS A 73 -1.20 0.08 14.97
N SER A 74 -0.81 -0.78 15.90
CA SER A 74 -0.91 -2.24 15.74
C SER A 74 -2.36 -2.70 15.60
N LYS A 75 -3.28 -2.13 16.37
CA LYS A 75 -4.71 -2.41 16.28
C LYS A 75 -5.26 -2.04 14.90
N SER A 76 -4.99 -0.83 14.42
CA SER A 76 -5.46 -0.36 13.12
C SER A 76 -4.89 -1.20 11.96
N GLU A 77 -3.60 -1.59 12.04
CA GLU A 77 -2.99 -2.48 11.03
C GLU A 77 -3.62 -3.87 11.03
N LYS A 78 -3.94 -4.43 12.20
CA LYS A 78 -4.64 -5.73 12.31
C LYS A 78 -6.04 -5.67 11.72
N GLU A 79 -6.82 -4.65 12.08
CA GLU A 79 -8.18 -4.43 11.55
C GLU A 79 -8.15 -4.26 10.02
N ASP A 80 -7.16 -3.54 9.48
CA ASP A 80 -6.99 -3.39 8.04
C ASP A 80 -6.66 -4.70 7.32
N ILE A 81 -5.83 -5.57 7.92
CA ILE A 81 -5.53 -6.91 7.38
C ILE A 81 -6.81 -7.74 7.35
N MET A 82 -7.57 -7.78 8.45
CA MET A 82 -8.83 -8.54 8.52
C MET A 82 -9.85 -8.04 7.49
N ASN A 83 -10.08 -6.72 7.42
CA ASN A 83 -10.99 -6.13 6.45
C ASN A 83 -10.55 -6.37 4.99
N THR A 84 -9.23 -6.42 4.74
CA THR A 84 -8.70 -6.73 3.40
C THR A 84 -8.96 -8.18 3.03
N ALA A 85 -8.74 -9.12 3.95
CA ALA A 85 -9.03 -10.54 3.75
C ALA A 85 -10.51 -10.78 3.45
N GLU A 86 -11.42 -10.11 4.15
CA GLU A 86 -12.87 -10.19 3.89
C GLU A 86 -13.23 -9.66 2.48
N VAL A 87 -12.62 -8.55 2.06
CA VAL A 87 -12.82 -8.01 0.70
C VAL A 87 -12.31 -8.97 -0.37
N GLU A 88 -11.13 -9.57 -0.16
CA GLU A 88 -10.55 -10.54 -1.09
C GLU A 88 -11.35 -11.84 -1.15
N SER A 89 -11.87 -12.33 -0.02
CA SER A 89 -12.77 -13.49 0.02
C SER A 89 -14.03 -13.22 -0.79
N LEU A 90 -14.65 -12.06 -0.61
CA LEU A 90 -15.85 -11.69 -1.37
C LEU A 90 -15.57 -11.53 -2.87
N ASP A 91 -14.35 -11.14 -3.26
CA ASP A 91 -13.95 -11.10 -4.66
C ASP A 91 -13.85 -12.50 -5.29
N VAL A 92 -13.36 -13.47 -4.52
CA VAL A 92 -13.38 -14.88 -4.95
C VAL A 92 -14.81 -15.39 -5.07
N ASP A 93 -15.69 -15.07 -4.11
CA ASP A 93 -17.09 -15.49 -4.12
C ASP A 93 -17.86 -14.90 -5.32
N VAL A 94 -17.66 -13.62 -5.62
CA VAL A 94 -18.25 -12.96 -6.81
C VAL A 94 -17.75 -13.63 -8.09
N LYS A 95 -16.45 -13.90 -8.19
CA LYS A 95 -15.87 -14.57 -9.35
C LYS A 95 -16.42 -15.99 -9.52
N ALA A 96 -16.56 -16.74 -8.42
CA ALA A 96 -17.14 -18.08 -8.44
C ALA A 96 -18.61 -18.06 -8.88
N ALA A 97 -19.41 -17.12 -8.35
CA ALA A 97 -20.81 -16.96 -8.74
C ALA A 97 -20.99 -16.60 -10.22
N LEU A 98 -20.08 -15.80 -10.79
CA LEU A 98 -20.07 -15.46 -12.22
C LEU A 98 -19.64 -16.62 -13.13
N MET A 99 -19.01 -17.66 -12.59
CA MET A 99 -18.58 -18.85 -13.36
C MET A 99 -19.63 -19.97 -13.37
N GLN A 100 -20.76 -19.79 -12.69
CA GLN A 100 -21.87 -20.74 -12.72
C GLN A 100 -22.63 -20.65 -14.05
N ASP A 101 -23.19 -21.77 -14.51
CA ASP A 101 -23.97 -21.84 -15.76
C ASP A 101 -25.18 -20.90 -15.72
N ASP A 102 -25.88 -20.87 -14.57
CA ASP A 102 -26.98 -19.94 -14.29
C ASP A 102 -26.49 -18.80 -13.39
N THR A 103 -26.43 -17.58 -13.93
CA THR A 103 -25.97 -16.40 -13.18
C THR A 103 -27.11 -15.74 -12.38
N ASP A 104 -27.11 -15.89 -11.05
CA ASP A 104 -27.99 -15.11 -10.16
C ASP A 104 -27.42 -13.72 -9.88
N VAL A 105 -27.83 -12.76 -10.71
CA VAL A 105 -27.44 -11.34 -10.59
C VAL A 105 -27.81 -10.74 -9.22
N LYS A 106 -28.93 -11.17 -8.60
CA LYS A 106 -29.35 -10.64 -7.30
C LYS A 106 -28.42 -11.11 -6.19
N ALA A 107 -27.99 -12.38 -6.22
CA ALA A 107 -27.01 -12.90 -5.27
C ALA A 107 -25.65 -12.21 -5.41
N ILE A 108 -25.18 -12.01 -6.65
CA ILE A 108 -23.92 -11.32 -6.94
C ILE A 108 -23.94 -9.87 -6.43
N ASN A 109 -25.03 -9.13 -6.68
CA ASN A 109 -25.17 -7.76 -6.18
C ASN A 109 -25.06 -7.68 -4.66
N LYS A 110 -25.63 -8.63 -3.92
CA LYS A 110 -25.49 -8.67 -2.44
C LYS A 110 -24.04 -8.88 -1.99
N LEU A 111 -23.26 -9.72 -2.69
CA LEU A 111 -21.84 -9.91 -2.40
C LEU A 111 -21.04 -8.63 -2.66
N ILE A 112 -21.35 -7.94 -3.76
CA ILE A 112 -20.74 -6.65 -4.12
C ILE A 112 -21.07 -5.59 -3.06
N ASP A 113 -22.33 -5.47 -2.63
CA ASP A 113 -22.74 -4.52 -1.59
C ASP A 113 -21.99 -4.79 -0.28
N LYS A 114 -21.90 -6.06 0.14
CA LYS A 114 -21.13 -6.46 1.33
C LYS A 114 -19.65 -6.09 1.21
N LYS A 115 -19.05 -6.28 0.03
CA LYS A 115 -17.67 -5.89 -0.25
C LYS A 115 -17.48 -4.38 -0.08
N PHE A 116 -18.41 -3.57 -0.59
CA PHE A 116 -18.34 -2.12 -0.45
C PHE A 116 -18.55 -1.63 0.99
N GLU A 117 -19.39 -2.31 1.78
CA GLU A 117 -19.53 -1.99 3.20
C GLU A 117 -18.21 -2.24 3.98
N PHE A 118 -17.47 -3.32 3.70
CA PHE A 118 -16.13 -3.51 4.29
C PHE A 118 -15.13 -2.45 3.85
N LYS A 119 -15.12 -2.06 2.57
CA LYS A 119 -14.25 -0.97 2.09
C LYS A 119 -14.56 0.36 2.78
N LYS A 120 -15.84 0.66 2.97
CA LYS A 120 -16.33 1.85 3.66
C LYS A 120 -15.97 1.82 5.15
N ALA A 121 -16.15 0.70 5.83
CA ALA A 121 -15.74 0.50 7.22
C ALA A 121 -14.24 0.76 7.38
N LYS A 122 -13.41 0.10 6.57
CA LYS A 122 -11.95 0.30 6.53
C LYS A 122 -11.55 1.78 6.37
N MET A 123 -12.22 2.53 5.47
CA MET A 123 -11.92 3.95 5.30
C MET A 123 -12.30 4.80 6.51
N LYS A 124 -13.44 4.49 7.16
CA LYS A 124 -13.85 5.16 8.40
C LYS A 124 -12.86 4.87 9.53
N ASP A 125 -12.49 3.60 9.70
CA ASP A 125 -11.52 3.16 10.73
C ASP A 125 -10.20 3.94 10.60
N TRP A 126 -9.68 4.11 9.37
CA TRP A 126 -8.46 4.90 9.16
C TRP A 126 -8.60 6.40 9.50
N VAL A 127 -9.77 7.00 9.24
CA VAL A 127 -10.04 8.39 9.61
C VAL A 127 -10.15 8.54 11.12
N GLU A 128 -10.82 7.59 11.78
CA GLU A 128 -10.96 7.55 13.24
C GLU A 128 -9.61 7.34 13.93
N SER A 129 -8.80 6.39 13.46
CA SER A 129 -7.44 6.19 13.97
C SER A 129 -6.56 7.41 13.77
N TYR A 130 -6.68 8.11 12.64
CA TYR A 130 -5.97 9.37 12.42
C TYR A 130 -6.42 10.49 13.37
N ALA A 131 -7.72 10.60 13.65
CA ALA A 131 -8.24 11.54 14.63
C ALA A 131 -7.77 11.19 16.05
N ALA A 132 -7.84 9.91 16.44
CA ALA A 132 -7.37 9.42 17.72
C ALA A 132 -5.88 9.71 17.93
N LEU A 133 -5.04 9.46 16.93
CA LEU A 133 -3.61 9.78 16.97
C LEU A 133 -3.36 11.26 17.25
N LYS A 134 -4.13 12.16 16.62
CA LYS A 134 -4.02 13.60 16.87
C LYS A 134 -4.46 13.99 18.29
N ASN A 135 -5.42 13.27 18.86
CA ASN A 135 -5.94 13.55 20.20
C ASN A 135 -5.04 13.03 21.32
N ILE A 136 -4.17 12.04 21.04
CA ILE A 136 -3.15 11.59 22.00
C ILE A 136 -2.12 12.69 22.29
N LEU A 137 -1.84 13.54 21.31
CA LEU A 137 -0.87 14.64 21.45
C LEU A 137 -1.52 15.87 22.09
N ASN A 138 -0.77 16.55 22.96
CA ASN A 138 -1.14 17.88 23.45
C ASN A 138 -0.84 18.96 22.40
N ASP A 139 -1.26 20.20 22.63
CA ASP A 139 -1.15 21.26 21.63
C ASP A 139 0.28 21.72 21.36
N ASP A 140 1.16 21.66 22.35
CA ASP A 140 2.58 21.97 22.18
C ASP A 140 3.30 20.88 21.38
N GLN A 141 3.00 19.61 21.65
CA GLN A 141 3.45 18.45 20.88
C GLN A 141 2.95 18.54 19.43
N LYS A 142 1.70 18.96 19.20
CA LYS A 142 1.17 19.18 17.84
C LYS A 142 1.94 20.25 17.09
N LYS A 143 2.34 21.36 17.74
CA LYS A 143 3.16 22.41 17.13
C LYS A 143 4.54 21.88 16.75
N LYS A 144 5.26 21.25 17.69
CA LYS A 144 6.56 20.63 17.43
C LYS A 144 6.48 19.61 16.28
N MET A 145 5.40 18.83 16.22
CA MET A 145 5.19 17.88 15.14
C MET A 145 5.03 18.57 13.78
N LYS A 146 4.32 19.70 13.71
CA LYS A 146 4.20 20.48 12.45
C LYS A 146 5.57 20.98 11.99
N ASP A 147 6.40 21.46 12.90
CA ASP A 147 7.74 21.95 12.59
C ASP A 147 8.66 20.81 12.09
N LEU A 148 8.56 19.62 12.71
CA LEU A 148 9.26 18.40 12.24
C LEU A 148 8.83 17.96 10.84
N PHE A 149 7.54 18.10 10.51
CA PHE A 149 7.07 17.79 9.16
C PHE A 149 7.52 18.84 8.14
N ALA A 150 7.52 20.12 8.50
CA ALA A 150 7.94 21.21 7.63
C ALA A 150 9.45 21.19 7.33
N SER A 151 10.26 20.78 8.31
CA SER A 151 11.71 20.67 8.17
C SER A 151 12.18 19.48 7.34
N GLY A 152 11.26 18.60 6.91
CA GLY A 152 11.60 17.39 6.16
C GLY A 152 12.19 16.26 7.01
N TYR A 153 12.35 16.43 8.32
CA TYR A 153 12.90 15.37 9.18
C TYR A 153 12.04 14.09 9.24
N CYS A 154 10.77 14.15 8.80
CA CYS A 154 9.92 12.98 8.55
C CYS A 154 10.06 12.40 7.12
N HIS A 155 11.25 12.42 6.51
CA HIS A 155 11.52 11.67 5.29
C HIS A 155 11.70 10.19 5.62
N LEU A 156 10.59 9.44 5.63
CA LEU A 156 10.66 8.05 5.17
C LEU A 156 11.35 8.09 3.80
N LYS A 157 12.58 7.60 3.70
CA LYS A 157 13.27 7.49 2.41
C LYS A 157 12.31 6.85 1.42
N LYS A 158 12.15 7.48 0.25
CA LYS A 158 11.14 7.15 -0.78
C LYS A 158 11.30 5.70 -1.26
N ASP A 159 12.50 5.21 -1.09
CA ASP A 159 13.10 3.94 -1.38
C ASP A 159 13.30 3.21 -0.05
N GLY A 160 12.24 2.51 0.36
CA GLY A 160 12.24 1.27 1.13
C GLY A 160 13.06 1.20 2.42
N TRP A 161 12.37 0.81 3.50
CA TRP A 161 12.87 -0.13 4.50
C TRP A 161 14.31 0.11 4.99
N CYS A 162 14.47 0.66 6.20
CA CYS A 162 15.76 0.65 6.89
C CYS A 162 16.41 -0.74 6.76
N PRO A 163 17.43 -0.91 5.90
CA PRO A 163 18.13 -2.18 5.82
C PRO A 163 19.04 -2.15 7.04
N LEU A 164 18.71 -2.95 8.06
CA LEU A 164 19.60 -3.15 9.21
C LEU A 164 20.97 -3.73 8.82
N GLU A 165 21.30 -3.91 7.54
CA GLU A 165 22.49 -4.62 7.09
C GLU A 165 23.23 -4.06 5.86
N LYS A 166 23.03 -2.79 5.45
CA LYS A 166 23.99 -2.21 4.50
C LYS A 166 25.20 -1.64 5.24
N LYS A 167 26.30 -2.40 5.23
CA LYS A 167 27.66 -1.95 5.62
C LYS A 167 27.93 -0.59 4.96
N GLY A 168 27.97 0.48 5.75
CA GLY A 168 28.12 1.85 5.28
C GLY A 168 27.03 2.84 5.69
N ALA A 169 26.14 2.49 6.63
CA ALA A 169 25.26 3.48 7.25
C ALA A 169 26.09 4.57 7.95
N PRO A 170 25.71 5.86 7.85
CA PRO A 170 26.38 6.93 8.59
C PRO A 170 26.37 6.60 10.08
N SER A 171 27.52 6.76 10.75
CA SER A 171 27.76 6.44 12.16
C SER A 171 26.76 7.11 13.12
N ASP A 172 26.11 8.19 12.66
CA ASP A 172 25.32 9.09 13.48
C ASP A 172 23.82 8.76 13.45
N CYS A 173 23.44 7.55 13.04
CA CYS A 173 22.06 7.10 13.19
C CYS A 173 21.76 6.87 14.69
N PRO A 174 20.85 7.62 15.33
CA PRO A 174 20.65 7.60 16.78
C PRO A 174 20.16 6.27 17.37
N PHE A 175 19.82 5.30 16.50
CA PHE A 175 19.42 3.93 16.86
C PHE A 175 20.57 2.90 16.82
N SER A 176 21.80 3.29 16.43
CA SER A 176 22.95 2.37 16.38
C SER A 176 23.70 2.22 17.70
N LYS A 177 23.40 3.07 18.70
CA LYS A 177 23.90 2.86 20.06
C LYS A 177 23.12 1.69 20.66
N LYS A 178 23.64 0.48 20.43
CA LYS A 178 23.35 -0.65 21.32
C LYS A 178 23.61 -0.14 22.74
N GLU A 179 22.55 0.00 23.52
CA GLU A 179 22.68 -0.05 24.98
C GLU A 179 23.44 -1.34 25.24
N SER A 180 24.72 -1.21 25.60
CA SER A 180 25.51 -2.34 26.03
C SER A 180 24.80 -2.91 27.24
N ASP A 181 24.28 -4.13 27.11
CA ASP A 181 23.66 -4.86 28.21
C ASP A 181 24.57 -4.76 29.45
N PRO A 182 24.02 -4.41 30.63
CA PRO A 182 24.81 -4.37 31.85
C PRO A 182 25.41 -5.76 32.07
N ALA A 183 26.72 -5.82 32.20
CA ALA A 183 27.48 -7.04 32.42
C ALA A 183 26.82 -7.87 33.53
N VAL A 184 26.27 -9.02 33.17
CA VAL A 184 25.80 -10.03 34.14
C VAL A 184 27.05 -10.54 34.86
N THR A 185 27.34 -9.97 36.02
CA THR A 185 28.36 -10.46 36.93
C THR A 185 27.94 -11.83 37.43
N LYS A 186 28.57 -12.88 36.91
CA LYS A 186 28.47 -14.23 37.48
C LYS A 186 29.07 -14.19 38.89
N THR A 187 28.21 -14.40 39.88
CA THR A 187 28.60 -14.62 41.28
C THR A 187 29.16 -16.06 41.41
N PRO A 188 30.22 -16.28 42.21
CA PRO A 188 30.94 -17.55 42.32
C PRO A 188 30.10 -18.72 42.86
#